data_AF-A0A519K072-F1
#
_entry.id   AF-A0A519K072-F1
#
_cell.length_a   1.000
_cell.length_b   1.000
_cell.length_c   1.000
_cell.angle_alpha   90.00
_cell.angle_beta   90.00
_cell.angle_gamma   90.00
#
_symmetry.space_group_name_H-M   'P 1'
#
loop_
_entity.id
_entity.type
_entity.pdbx_description
1 polymer ?
#
loop_
_entity_poly.entity_id
_entity_poly.type
_entity_poly.pdbx_seq_one_letter_code
_entity_poly.pdbx_strand_id
1 'polypeptide(L)'
;MADGEGEQERRSRSRGSRGPVAIAAVAGVLALAALGMASCGDRGEGIRFWQGSQASNNCPRPASLTGSEFNAQETGLRALRRAAFQNDFFAQLELGARYSAVRATDKNIEDPIESATWMAMALANDEGYAPINRTRRDGWGGWRPLSRYDDCRAFERHEAYRKLDRLLGNMTVDEQSAVRDRVIYILSTQDAEGYRTLARLHDGLYGPFGEPEDNREAREAWGRGKPDREQGRERNRRGYPSALSLFQRNDVDAYLYNYLAVQTGDVGAYVLMRDFERSSPARAQYQRFVEVKARQWTPPFEFYPNTAPQSGVPFSDESRPRGDAYEYALGRMAG
;
A
#
# COMPACT_ATOMS: atom_id res chain seq x y z
N MET A 1 33.29 48.82 43.49
CA MET A 1 34.01 50.10 43.35
C MET A 1 35.33 49.80 42.68
N ALA A 2 35.63 50.56 41.61
CA ALA A 2 36.90 50.70 40.89
C ALA A 2 37.47 49.42 40.24
N ASP A 3 37.53 49.32 38.90
CA ASP A 3 38.53 49.95 38.01
C ASP A 3 39.93 49.39 38.33
N GLY A 4 40.62 48.71 37.43
CA GLY A 4 41.09 49.20 36.14
C GLY A 4 42.62 49.27 36.19
N GLU A 5 43.28 49.21 35.03
CA GLU A 5 44.75 49.29 34.83
C GLU A 5 45.52 47.97 35.09
N GLY A 6 46.52 47.57 34.31
CA GLY A 6 47.31 48.25 33.29
C GLY A 6 48.64 47.48 33.17
N GLU A 7 49.16 47.39 31.95
CA GLU A 7 50.27 46.52 31.50
C GLU A 7 51.59 46.63 32.29
N GLN A 8 52.37 45.54 32.27
CA GLN A 8 53.83 45.64 32.19
C GLN A 8 54.46 44.40 31.53
N GLU A 9 55.14 44.65 30.41
CA GLU A 9 56.08 43.75 29.74
C GLU A 9 57.23 43.31 30.66
N ARG A 10 57.72 42.07 30.50
CA ARG A 10 59.17 41.80 30.36
C ARG A 10 59.47 40.37 29.87
N ARG A 11 60.02 40.36 28.66
CA ARG A 11 60.90 39.37 27.99
C ARG A 11 61.52 38.28 28.88
N SER A 12 61.46 37.03 28.40
CA SER A 12 62.68 36.26 28.15
C SER A 12 62.48 35.22 27.03
N ARG A 13 63.53 35.09 26.21
CA ARG A 13 63.65 34.27 25.00
C ARG A 13 64.35 32.95 25.33
N SER A 14 63.91 31.85 24.72
CA SER A 14 64.79 30.84 24.10
C SER A 14 64.00 30.23 22.93
N ARG A 15 64.39 30.38 21.65
CA ARG A 15 65.46 29.68 20.90
C ARG A 15 65.54 28.21 21.33
N GLY A 16 65.36 27.19 20.51
CA GLY A 16 65.27 26.98 19.07
C GLY A 16 65.31 25.45 18.90
N SER A 17 64.67 24.86 17.90
CA SER A 17 65.39 24.51 16.68
C SER A 17 64.40 24.03 15.61
N ARG A 18 64.68 24.50 14.39
CA ARG A 18 64.06 24.07 13.14
C ARG A 18 64.80 22.82 12.66
N GLY A 19 64.08 21.76 12.33
CA GLY A 19 63.96 21.24 10.95
C GLY A 19 64.82 20.00 10.71
N PRO A 20 64.74 19.28 9.55
CA PRO A 20 63.96 19.58 8.35
C PRO A 20 63.15 18.37 7.78
N VAL A 21 62.47 18.69 6.67
CA VAL A 21 61.56 17.92 5.81
C VAL A 21 62.27 16.88 4.92
N ALA A 22 61.65 15.72 4.69
CA ALA A 22 61.72 14.93 3.44
C ALA A 22 60.57 13.89 3.46
N ILE A 23 59.47 14.12 2.73
CA ILE A 23 59.14 13.50 1.42
C ILE A 23 59.39 11.99 1.38
N ALA A 24 58.31 11.21 1.53
CA ALA A 24 58.17 9.88 0.95
C ALA A 24 56.68 9.58 0.71
N ALA A 25 56.13 10.18 -0.34
CA ALA A 25 55.00 9.62 -1.05
C ALA A 25 55.50 8.50 -1.97
N VAL A 26 54.59 7.61 -2.38
CA VAL A 26 54.79 6.47 -3.31
C VAL A 26 55.14 5.12 -2.67
N ALA A 27 54.27 4.63 -1.78
CA ALA A 27 54.08 3.19 -1.54
C ALA A 27 52.66 2.81 -1.03
N GLY A 28 51.70 3.75 -1.01
CA GLY A 28 50.35 3.52 -0.47
C GLY A 28 49.21 3.46 -1.49
N VAL A 29 49.48 3.71 -2.79
CA VAL A 29 48.43 3.86 -3.82
C VAL A 29 48.36 2.68 -4.79
N LEU A 30 49.36 1.79 -4.81
CA LEU A 30 49.35 0.59 -5.68
C LEU A 30 48.80 -0.69 -5.01
N ALA A 31 48.53 -0.67 -3.69
CA ALA A 31 47.81 -1.74 -3.02
C ALA A 31 46.27 -1.61 -3.12
N LEU A 32 45.77 -0.46 -3.60
CA LEU A 32 44.33 -0.21 -3.82
C LEU A 32 43.91 -0.40 -5.29
N ALA A 33 44.85 -0.61 -6.22
CA ALA A 33 44.56 -0.82 -7.64
C ALA A 33 44.65 -2.30 -8.09
N ALA A 34 45.16 -3.20 -7.24
CA ALA A 34 45.32 -4.63 -7.58
C ALA A 34 44.15 -5.53 -7.12
N LEU A 35 43.10 -4.97 -6.51
CA LEU A 35 41.85 -5.68 -6.19
C LEU A 35 40.71 -5.36 -7.17
N GLY A 36 41.01 -4.66 -8.28
CA GLY A 36 40.00 -4.19 -9.23
C GLY A 36 39.72 -5.09 -10.44
N MET A 37 40.53 -6.12 -10.71
CA MET A 37 40.33 -6.95 -11.92
C MET A 37 40.78 -8.40 -11.72
N ALA A 38 39.97 -9.21 -11.02
CA ALA A 38 39.85 -10.66 -11.25
C ALA A 38 38.83 -11.27 -10.27
N SER A 39 37.55 -11.27 -10.64
CA SER A 39 36.72 -12.48 -10.71
C SER A 39 35.26 -12.09 -10.91
N CYS A 40 34.73 -12.43 -12.08
CA CYS A 40 33.31 -12.71 -12.24
C CYS A 40 33.00 -13.94 -11.38
N GLY A 41 32.11 -13.77 -10.41
CA GLY A 41 31.73 -14.80 -9.46
C GLY A 41 30.54 -14.34 -8.66
N ASP A 42 29.38 -14.46 -9.28
CA ASP A 42 28.03 -14.50 -8.72
C ASP A 42 27.97 -14.48 -7.18
N ARG A 43 27.78 -13.29 -6.62
CA ARG A 43 27.33 -13.08 -5.25
C ARG A 43 26.32 -11.94 -5.30
N GLY A 44 25.06 -12.30 -5.16
CA GLY A 44 23.92 -11.39 -5.19
C GLY A 44 24.03 -10.25 -4.20
N GLU A 45 24.61 -9.15 -4.65
CA GLU A 45 24.36 -7.80 -4.13
C GLU A 45 23.62 -7.01 -5.20
N GLY A 46 22.34 -7.34 -5.34
CA GLY A 46 21.38 -6.45 -5.97
C GLY A 46 21.35 -5.13 -5.19
N ILE A 47 21.49 -4.04 -5.93
CA ILE A 47 21.45 -2.65 -5.46
C ILE A 47 20.25 -2.49 -4.50
N ARG A 48 20.54 -2.34 -3.20
CA ARG A 48 19.55 -2.22 -2.10
C ARG A 48 18.88 -0.84 -2.12
N PHE A 49 17.91 -0.65 -3.01
CA PHE A 49 17.11 0.59 -3.10
C PHE A 49 15.96 0.67 -2.07
N TRP A 50 15.78 -0.37 -1.26
CA TRP A 50 14.79 -0.43 -0.19
C TRP A 50 15.47 -0.24 1.17
N GLN A 51 15.77 1.01 1.53
CA GLN A 51 15.71 1.42 2.93
C GLN A 51 14.30 1.96 3.20
N GLY A 52 13.31 1.07 3.14
CA GLY A 52 12.11 1.27 3.93
C GLY A 52 12.49 1.21 5.41
N SER A 53 11.65 1.76 6.28
CA SER A 53 11.82 1.59 7.73
C SER A 53 12.00 0.09 8.04
N GLN A 54 12.77 -0.27 9.07
CA GLN A 54 13.00 -1.68 9.46
C GLN A 54 11.69 -2.51 9.56
N ALA A 55 10.54 -1.87 9.76
CA ALA A 55 9.21 -2.49 9.77
C ALA A 55 8.75 -3.04 8.40
N SER A 56 9.10 -2.37 7.28
CA SER A 56 8.68 -2.77 5.92
C SER A 56 9.36 -4.04 5.39
N ASN A 57 10.50 -4.42 5.98
CA ASN A 57 11.29 -5.59 5.59
C ASN A 57 10.76 -6.90 6.19
N ASN A 58 9.75 -6.84 7.06
CA ASN A 58 9.21 -8.01 7.76
C ASN A 58 7.90 -8.53 7.13
N CYS A 59 7.30 -7.81 6.18
CA CYS A 59 6.11 -8.30 5.48
C CYS A 59 6.49 -9.27 4.34
N PRO A 60 5.71 -10.34 4.13
CA PRO A 60 5.85 -11.16 2.94
C PRO A 60 5.62 -10.30 1.69
N ARG A 61 6.44 -10.50 0.67
CA ARG A 61 6.29 -9.85 -0.63
C ARG A 61 6.03 -10.92 -1.68
N PRO A 62 5.15 -10.67 -2.66
CA PRO A 62 4.98 -11.59 -3.78
C PRO A 62 6.30 -11.75 -4.54
N ALA A 63 6.53 -12.93 -5.10
CA ALA A 63 7.75 -13.21 -5.83
C ALA A 63 7.95 -12.21 -6.98
N SER A 64 9.13 -11.60 -7.06
CA SER A 64 9.49 -10.74 -8.18
C SER A 64 9.77 -11.62 -9.41
N LEU A 65 8.73 -11.89 -10.20
CA LEU A 65 8.86 -12.54 -11.50
C LEU A 65 9.42 -11.52 -12.51
N THR A 66 10.69 -11.20 -12.39
CA THR A 66 11.49 -10.47 -13.39
C THR A 66 12.59 -11.42 -13.86
N GLY A 67 12.21 -12.38 -14.69
CA GLY A 67 13.16 -13.30 -15.34
C GLY A 67 13.92 -12.62 -16.49
N SER A 68 14.95 -13.30 -16.99
CA SER A 68 15.78 -12.87 -18.13
C SER A 68 15.11 -13.04 -19.50
N GLU A 69 13.87 -13.52 -19.54
CA GLU A 69 13.13 -13.76 -20.79
C GLU A 69 12.43 -12.48 -21.27
N PHE A 70 12.31 -12.34 -22.60
CA PHE A 70 11.73 -11.16 -23.26
C PHE A 70 10.29 -10.83 -22.79
N ASN A 71 9.51 -11.85 -22.36
CA ASN A 71 8.13 -11.70 -21.86
C ASN A 71 7.99 -11.92 -20.35
N ALA A 72 9.09 -11.97 -19.60
CA ALA A 72 9.04 -12.27 -18.16
C ALA A 72 8.28 -11.20 -17.37
N GLN A 73 8.42 -9.92 -17.77
CA GLN A 73 7.70 -8.81 -17.14
C GLN A 73 6.18 -8.92 -17.33
N GLU A 74 5.73 -9.26 -18.54
CA GLU A 74 4.30 -9.45 -18.85
C GLU A 74 3.73 -10.64 -18.08
N THR A 75 4.45 -11.77 -18.07
CA THR A 75 4.02 -12.98 -17.37
C THR A 75 3.93 -12.75 -15.87
N GLY A 76 4.93 -12.08 -15.30
CA GLY A 76 4.93 -11.68 -13.90
C GLY A 76 3.81 -10.71 -13.55
N LEU A 77 3.53 -9.73 -14.40
CA LEU A 77 2.44 -8.78 -14.20
C LEU A 77 1.07 -9.48 -14.26
N ARG A 78 0.86 -10.41 -15.19
CA ARG A 78 -0.39 -11.19 -15.28
C ARG A 78 -0.60 -12.10 -14.05
N ALA A 79 0.45 -12.78 -13.59
CA ALA A 79 0.37 -13.59 -12.37
C ALA A 79 0.02 -12.72 -11.16
N LEU A 80 0.64 -11.54 -11.05
CA LEU A 80 0.34 -10.60 -9.97
C LEU A 80 -1.09 -10.03 -10.06
N ARG A 81 -1.59 -9.73 -11.26
CA ARG A 81 -2.99 -9.33 -11.46
C ARG A 81 -3.95 -10.40 -10.98
N ARG A 82 -3.76 -11.67 -11.38
CA ARG A 82 -4.60 -12.78 -10.92
C ARG A 82 -4.66 -12.86 -9.40
N ALA A 83 -3.51 -12.84 -8.73
CA ALA A 83 -3.47 -12.85 -7.27
C ALA A 83 -4.20 -11.63 -6.67
N ALA A 84 -4.00 -10.43 -7.23
CA ALA A 84 -4.66 -9.22 -6.75
C ALA A 84 -6.19 -9.24 -6.93
N PHE A 85 -6.67 -9.81 -8.04
CA PHE A 85 -8.10 -10.05 -8.31
C PHE A 85 -8.69 -11.11 -7.37
N GLN A 86 -7.92 -12.14 -7.01
CA GLN A 86 -8.23 -13.15 -6.00
C GLN A 86 -8.16 -12.61 -4.55
N ASN A 87 -8.16 -11.28 -4.39
CA ASN A 87 -8.15 -10.59 -3.11
C ASN A 87 -6.88 -10.78 -2.26
N ASP A 88 -5.72 -11.07 -2.85
CA ASP A 88 -4.43 -11.07 -2.12
C ASP A 88 -3.98 -9.64 -1.82
N PHE A 89 -3.93 -9.30 -0.52
CA PHE A 89 -3.53 -7.99 -0.02
C PHE A 89 -2.14 -7.54 -0.49
N PHE A 90 -1.14 -8.44 -0.43
CA PHE A 90 0.23 -8.08 -0.81
C PHE A 90 0.40 -7.99 -2.32
N ALA A 91 -0.35 -8.79 -3.07
CA ALA A 91 -0.41 -8.68 -4.52
C ALA A 91 -0.98 -7.31 -4.93
N GLN A 92 -2.08 -6.86 -4.31
CA GLN A 92 -2.69 -5.54 -4.56
C GLN A 92 -1.70 -4.40 -4.28
N LEU A 93 -0.96 -4.45 -3.16
CA LEU A 93 0.06 -3.45 -2.81
C LEU A 93 1.23 -3.40 -3.81
N GLU A 94 1.79 -4.57 -4.19
CA GLU A 94 2.89 -4.63 -5.16
C GLU A 94 2.43 -4.16 -6.53
N LEU A 95 1.21 -4.51 -6.94
CA LEU A 95 0.69 -4.13 -8.25
C LEU A 95 0.49 -2.60 -8.34
N GLY A 96 -0.04 -1.96 -7.30
CA GLY A 96 -0.07 -0.49 -7.22
C GLY A 96 1.33 0.13 -7.21
N ALA A 97 2.31 -0.50 -6.56
CA ALA A 97 3.70 -0.02 -6.58
C ALA A 97 4.36 -0.11 -7.96
N ARG A 98 4.02 -1.13 -8.75
CA ARG A 98 4.51 -1.30 -10.12
C ARG A 98 3.89 -0.28 -11.07
N TYR A 99 2.58 -0.07 -11.00
CA TYR A 99 1.91 0.94 -11.83
C TYR A 99 2.30 2.40 -11.49
N SER A 100 2.78 2.66 -10.26
CA SER A 100 3.38 3.96 -9.93
C SER A 100 4.82 4.12 -10.45
N ALA A 101 5.36 3.11 -11.15
CA ALA A 101 6.68 3.12 -11.78
C ALA A 101 7.80 3.63 -10.86
N VAL A 102 7.75 3.23 -9.57
CA VAL A 102 8.80 3.58 -8.60
C VAL A 102 10.15 3.01 -9.02
N ARG A 103 10.13 1.84 -9.68
CA ARG A 103 11.32 1.22 -10.27
C ARG A 103 11.48 1.67 -11.71
N ALA A 104 12.72 1.92 -12.12
CA ALA A 104 13.04 2.29 -13.50
C ALA A 104 12.58 1.22 -14.52
N THR A 105 12.57 -0.05 -14.13
CA THR A 105 12.09 -1.17 -14.95
C THR A 105 10.60 -1.12 -15.24
N ASP A 106 9.83 -0.44 -14.39
CA ASP A 106 8.37 -0.40 -14.46
C ASP A 106 7.86 0.86 -15.16
N LYS A 107 8.76 1.71 -15.71
CA LYS A 107 8.37 2.96 -16.37
C LYS A 107 7.49 2.74 -17.60
N ASN A 108 7.65 1.60 -18.26
CA ASN A 108 6.82 1.20 -19.40
C ASN A 108 5.38 0.84 -19.01
N ILE A 109 5.13 0.49 -17.74
CA ILE A 109 3.82 0.12 -17.21
C ILE A 109 3.25 1.20 -16.30
N GLU A 110 3.77 2.43 -16.34
CA GLU A 110 3.25 3.51 -15.50
C GLU A 110 1.80 3.84 -15.85
N ASP A 111 0.92 3.71 -14.86
CA ASP A 111 -0.48 4.12 -14.94
C ASP A 111 -0.92 4.61 -13.56
N PRO A 112 -1.00 5.94 -13.33
CA PRO A 112 -1.41 6.49 -12.05
C PRO A 112 -2.82 6.06 -11.62
N ILE A 113 -3.75 5.87 -12.56
CA ILE A 113 -5.14 5.47 -12.27
C ILE A 113 -5.15 4.03 -11.77
N GLU A 114 -4.50 3.11 -12.48
CA GLU A 114 -4.35 1.72 -12.00
C GLU A 114 -3.63 1.68 -10.65
N SER A 115 -2.54 2.42 -10.52
CA SER A 115 -1.80 2.50 -9.25
C SER A 115 -2.72 2.90 -8.08
N ALA A 116 -3.56 3.92 -8.27
CA ALA A 116 -4.52 4.36 -7.26
C ALA A 116 -5.63 3.32 -7.02
N THR A 117 -6.15 2.69 -8.07
CA THR A 117 -7.16 1.61 -7.97
C THR A 117 -6.64 0.48 -7.09
N TRP A 118 -5.43 -0.02 -7.33
CA TRP A 118 -4.91 -1.16 -6.56
C TRP A 118 -4.49 -0.80 -5.14
N MET A 119 -4.05 0.44 -4.91
CA MET A 119 -3.85 0.96 -3.54
C MET A 119 -5.19 1.06 -2.79
N ALA A 120 -6.26 1.50 -3.46
CA ALA A 120 -7.60 1.53 -2.88
C ALA A 120 -8.15 0.11 -2.60
N MET A 121 -7.94 -0.84 -3.52
CA MET A 121 -8.28 -2.25 -3.29
C MET A 121 -7.54 -2.83 -2.08
N ALA A 122 -6.23 -2.59 -1.96
CA ALA A 122 -5.44 -3.04 -0.81
C ALA A 122 -5.96 -2.45 0.52
N LEU A 123 -6.40 -1.19 0.52
CA LEU A 123 -6.97 -0.58 1.72
C LEU A 123 -8.33 -1.18 2.07
N ALA A 124 -9.15 -1.54 1.08
CA ALA A 124 -10.47 -2.14 1.24
C ALA A 124 -10.43 -3.64 1.61
N ASN A 125 -9.27 -4.27 1.45
CA ASN A 125 -9.05 -5.67 1.76
C ASN A 125 -9.10 -5.94 3.26
N ASP A 126 -9.90 -6.93 3.66
CA ASP A 126 -10.14 -7.29 5.05
C ASP A 126 -8.95 -8.03 5.69
N GLU A 127 -8.19 -8.81 4.91
CA GLU A 127 -6.94 -9.44 5.34
C GLU A 127 -5.92 -8.40 5.83
N GLY A 128 -5.96 -7.18 5.27
CA GLY A 128 -5.13 -6.08 5.72
C GLY A 128 -5.37 -5.69 7.19
N TYR A 129 -6.53 -6.04 7.77
CA TYR A 129 -6.88 -5.79 9.17
C TYR A 129 -6.86 -7.02 10.06
N ALA A 130 -6.73 -8.21 9.47
CA ALA A 130 -6.74 -9.45 10.23
C ALA A 130 -5.53 -9.48 11.18
N PRO A 131 -5.74 -9.76 12.48
CA PRO A 131 -4.62 -9.84 13.42
C PRO A 131 -3.71 -11.00 13.00
N ILE A 132 -2.43 -10.72 12.73
CA ILE A 132 -1.46 -11.82 12.58
C ILE A 132 -1.40 -12.56 13.92
N ASN A 133 -1.67 -13.87 13.89
CA ASN A 133 -1.72 -14.71 15.09
C ASN A 133 -0.54 -14.41 16.02
N ARG A 134 -0.84 -13.86 17.20
CA ARG A 134 0.09 -13.61 18.31
C ARG A 134 0.53 -14.91 19.00
N THR A 135 0.62 -16.01 18.26
CA THR A 135 0.99 -17.30 18.81
C THR A 135 2.41 -17.21 19.36
N ARG A 136 2.46 -17.19 20.69
CA ARG A 136 3.61 -17.21 21.60
C ARG A 136 4.26 -15.86 21.92
N ARG A 137 3.49 -15.01 22.59
CA ARG A 137 4.00 -13.97 23.50
C ARG A 137 4.26 -14.54 24.91
N ASP A 138 4.94 -15.67 24.99
CA ASP A 138 5.38 -16.26 26.26
C ASP A 138 6.90 -16.32 26.28
N GLY A 139 7.52 -15.56 27.19
CA GLY A 139 8.91 -15.77 27.56
C GLY A 139 9.78 -14.51 27.53
N TRP A 140 10.36 -14.25 28.69
CA TRP A 140 11.52 -13.39 28.99
C TRP A 140 12.56 -13.40 27.84
N GLY A 141 12.52 -12.38 26.97
CA GLY A 141 13.37 -12.27 25.77
C GLY A 141 12.68 -11.77 24.49
N GLY A 142 11.37 -11.47 24.54
CA GLY A 142 10.56 -11.07 23.40
C GLY A 142 11.01 -9.80 22.67
N TRP A 143 10.95 -9.87 21.33
CA TRP A 143 11.22 -8.82 20.36
C TRP A 143 10.63 -7.47 20.77
N ARG A 144 11.43 -6.40 20.67
CA ARG A 144 10.97 -5.02 20.89
C ARG A 144 9.92 -4.68 19.83
N PRO A 145 8.79 -4.03 20.20
CA PRO A 145 7.83 -3.50 19.23
C PRO A 145 8.57 -2.54 18.30
N LEU A 146 8.54 -2.86 17.00
CA LEU A 146 9.15 -2.05 15.96
C LEU A 146 8.19 -0.90 15.65
N SER A 147 8.44 0.28 16.23
CA SER A 147 7.62 1.47 15.97
C SER A 147 6.16 1.30 16.42
N ARG A 148 5.34 2.34 16.24
CA ARG A 148 3.95 2.47 16.72
C ARG A 148 2.98 1.36 16.23
N TYR A 149 3.42 0.48 15.33
CA TYR A 149 2.63 -0.59 14.71
C TYR A 149 3.23 -1.96 15.09
N ASP A 150 2.45 -2.81 15.77
CA ASP A 150 2.89 -4.16 16.15
C ASP A 150 2.80 -5.15 14.95
N ASP A 151 2.05 -4.75 13.90
CA ASP A 151 1.78 -5.52 12.69
C ASP A 151 2.41 -4.85 11.45
N CYS A 152 3.14 -5.64 10.65
CA CYS A 152 3.74 -5.16 9.41
C CYS A 152 2.65 -4.68 8.40
N ARG A 153 1.46 -5.31 8.41
CA ARG A 153 0.31 -4.92 7.57
C ARG A 153 -0.17 -3.52 7.91
N ALA A 154 -0.21 -3.15 9.19
CA ALA A 154 -0.60 -1.81 9.62
C ALA A 154 0.34 -0.72 9.07
N PHE A 155 1.66 -1.00 9.02
CA PHE A 155 2.61 -0.10 8.37
C PHE A 155 2.37 0.00 6.85
N GLU A 156 2.18 -1.13 6.15
CA GLU A 156 1.89 -1.14 4.72
C GLU A 156 0.61 -0.35 4.39
N ARG A 157 -0.41 -0.43 5.25
CA ARG A 157 -1.64 0.35 5.10
C ARG A 157 -1.41 1.85 5.27
N HIS A 158 -0.65 2.25 6.28
CA HIS A 158 -0.27 3.65 6.46
C HIS A 158 0.44 4.20 5.21
N GLU A 159 1.34 3.40 4.65
CA GLU A 159 2.03 3.72 3.40
C GLU A 159 1.09 3.75 2.19
N ALA A 160 0.13 2.81 2.10
CA ALA A 160 -0.89 2.79 1.05
C ALA A 160 -1.78 4.04 1.10
N TYR A 161 -2.26 4.44 2.27
CA TYR A 161 -2.98 5.70 2.47
C TYR A 161 -2.17 6.91 1.99
N ARG A 162 -0.90 6.98 2.40
CA ARG A 162 0.02 8.06 2.00
C ARG A 162 0.24 8.13 0.50
N LYS A 163 0.39 6.98 -0.16
CA LYS A 163 0.59 6.91 -1.62
C LYS A 163 -0.69 7.25 -2.37
N LEU A 164 -1.81 6.68 -1.95
CA LEU A 164 -3.12 6.92 -2.56
C LEU A 164 -3.50 8.40 -2.49
N ASP A 165 -3.30 9.05 -1.35
CA ASP A 165 -3.56 10.48 -1.18
C ASP A 165 -2.79 11.36 -2.16
N ARG A 166 -1.50 11.05 -2.37
CA ARG A 166 -0.65 11.76 -3.32
C ARG A 166 -1.09 11.52 -4.77
N LEU A 167 -1.45 10.29 -5.11
CA LEU A 167 -1.93 9.95 -6.45
C LEU A 167 -3.23 10.71 -6.75
N LEU A 168 -4.22 10.60 -5.87
CA LEU A 168 -5.52 11.25 -6.04
C LEU A 168 -5.41 12.78 -5.98
N GLY A 169 -4.52 13.33 -5.14
CA GLY A 169 -4.27 14.76 -5.06
C GLY A 169 -3.70 15.38 -6.34
N ASN A 170 -3.09 14.55 -7.20
CA ASN A 170 -2.61 14.97 -8.51
C ASN A 170 -3.57 14.64 -9.66
N MET A 171 -4.71 14.01 -9.36
CA MET A 171 -5.73 13.62 -10.34
C MET A 171 -6.86 14.63 -10.42
N THR A 172 -7.44 14.75 -11.61
CA THR A 172 -8.71 15.41 -11.87
C THR A 172 -9.89 14.64 -11.27
N VAL A 173 -11.06 15.29 -11.16
CA VAL A 173 -12.28 14.65 -10.66
C VAL A 173 -12.70 13.45 -11.52
N ASP A 174 -12.50 13.53 -12.83
CA ASP A 174 -12.83 12.46 -13.77
C ASP A 174 -11.90 11.26 -13.60
N GLU A 175 -10.60 11.50 -13.41
CA GLU A 175 -9.62 10.44 -13.11
C GLU A 175 -9.91 9.78 -11.77
N GLN A 176 -10.24 10.55 -10.73
CA GLN A 176 -10.67 9.98 -9.45
C GLN A 176 -11.98 9.19 -9.59
N SER A 177 -12.88 9.59 -10.50
CA SER A 177 -14.07 8.80 -10.82
C SER A 177 -13.72 7.49 -11.49
N ALA A 178 -12.77 7.50 -12.45
CA ALA A 178 -12.28 6.27 -13.06
C ALA A 178 -11.67 5.31 -12.02
N VAL A 179 -10.95 5.84 -11.01
CA VAL A 179 -10.45 5.02 -9.89
C VAL A 179 -11.62 4.38 -9.12
N ARG A 180 -12.63 5.17 -8.72
CA ARG A 180 -13.82 4.65 -8.03
C ARG A 180 -14.51 3.56 -8.85
N ASP A 181 -14.76 3.82 -10.13
CA ASP A 181 -15.50 2.92 -11.01
C ASP A 181 -14.76 1.60 -11.18
N ARG A 182 -13.42 1.63 -11.26
CA ARG A 182 -12.58 0.41 -11.32
C ARG A 182 -12.65 -0.39 -10.03
N VAL A 183 -12.58 0.25 -8.87
CA VAL A 183 -12.75 -0.43 -7.58
C VAL A 183 -14.14 -1.05 -7.45
N ILE A 184 -15.20 -0.31 -7.83
CA ILE A 184 -16.58 -0.81 -7.82
C ILE A 184 -16.73 -2.03 -8.71
N TYR A 185 -16.16 -1.98 -9.91
CA TYR A 185 -16.15 -3.12 -10.81
C TYR A 185 -15.43 -4.33 -10.18
N ILE A 186 -14.18 -4.17 -9.72
CA ILE A 186 -13.42 -5.30 -9.17
C ILE A 186 -14.17 -5.95 -8.01
N LEU A 187 -14.67 -5.15 -7.06
CA LEU A 187 -15.44 -5.69 -5.94
C LEU A 187 -16.76 -6.35 -6.41
N SER A 188 -17.44 -5.81 -7.41
CA SER A 188 -18.64 -6.48 -7.95
C SER A 188 -18.38 -7.86 -8.57
N THR A 189 -17.15 -8.15 -9.00
CA THR A 189 -16.76 -9.49 -9.49
C THR A 189 -16.50 -10.52 -8.38
N GLN A 190 -16.47 -10.10 -7.11
CA GLN A 190 -16.22 -10.96 -5.95
C GLN A 190 -17.52 -11.38 -5.21
N ASP A 191 -18.64 -11.34 -5.93
CA ASP A 191 -19.96 -11.73 -5.43
C ASP A 191 -20.33 -11.07 -4.07
N ALA A 192 -20.86 -11.86 -3.13
CA ALA A 192 -21.39 -11.41 -1.85
C ALA A 192 -20.35 -10.67 -1.00
N GLU A 193 -19.09 -11.11 -1.04
CA GLU A 193 -18.01 -10.52 -0.27
C GLU A 193 -17.67 -9.12 -0.78
N GLY A 194 -17.49 -8.98 -2.08
CA GLY A 194 -17.19 -7.69 -2.67
C GLY A 194 -18.33 -6.68 -2.53
N TYR A 195 -19.59 -7.10 -2.64
CA TYR A 195 -20.74 -6.24 -2.33
C TYR A 195 -20.79 -5.82 -0.85
N ARG A 196 -20.45 -6.70 0.09
CA ARG A 196 -20.34 -6.33 1.52
C ARG A 196 -19.23 -5.30 1.73
N THR A 197 -18.09 -5.45 1.05
CA THR A 197 -17.00 -4.47 1.10
C THR A 197 -17.45 -3.12 0.54
N LEU A 198 -18.13 -3.10 -0.62
CA LEU A 198 -18.72 -1.89 -1.20
C LEU A 198 -19.69 -1.19 -0.24
N ALA A 199 -20.53 -1.96 0.45
CA ALA A 199 -21.43 -1.39 1.44
C ALA A 199 -20.66 -0.66 2.56
N ARG A 200 -19.57 -1.25 3.07
CA ARG A 200 -18.71 -0.65 4.10
C ARG A 200 -17.96 0.60 3.61
N LEU A 201 -17.62 0.69 2.33
CA LEU A 201 -17.02 1.92 1.75
C LEU A 201 -17.96 3.13 1.85
N HIS A 202 -19.27 2.89 1.81
CA HIS A 202 -20.28 3.96 1.84
C HIS A 202 -20.91 4.19 3.22
N ASP A 203 -20.86 3.19 4.11
CA ASP A 203 -21.42 3.30 5.46
C ASP A 203 -20.55 4.19 6.37
N GLY A 204 -21.20 5.11 7.08
CA GLY A 204 -20.57 5.97 8.07
C GLY A 204 -20.09 5.25 9.34
N LEU A 205 -20.55 4.01 9.59
CA LEU A 205 -20.14 3.16 10.72
C LEU A 205 -18.82 2.40 10.51
N TYR A 206 -18.15 2.60 9.38
CA TYR A 206 -16.87 1.97 9.07
C TYR A 206 -15.83 3.02 8.71
N GLY A 207 -14.57 2.61 8.68
CA GLY A 207 -13.50 3.44 8.15
C GLY A 207 -13.66 3.77 6.66
N PRO A 208 -12.84 4.69 6.12
CA PRO A 208 -12.91 5.19 4.75
C PRO A 208 -12.89 4.09 3.69
N PHE A 209 -12.16 3.02 3.95
CA PHE A 209 -12.04 1.84 3.10
C PHE A 209 -12.69 0.61 3.75
N GLY A 210 -13.65 0.80 4.65
CA GLY A 210 -14.38 -0.30 5.29
C GLY A 210 -13.66 -0.92 6.49
N GLU A 211 -12.67 -0.21 7.06
CA GLU A 211 -12.02 -0.60 8.31
C GLU A 211 -13.06 -0.89 9.41
N PRO A 212 -12.86 -1.93 10.25
CA PRO A 212 -13.57 -2.03 11.52
C PRO A 212 -13.25 -0.81 12.43
N GLU A 213 -14.27 -0.21 13.05
CA GLU A 213 -14.10 0.98 13.91
C GLU A 213 -13.27 0.70 15.17
N ASP A 214 -13.36 -0.51 15.69
CA ASP A 214 -12.65 -0.96 16.89
C ASP A 214 -11.16 -1.17 16.64
N ASN A 215 -10.74 -1.37 15.38
CA ASN A 215 -9.34 -1.53 15.02
C ASN A 215 -8.57 -0.20 15.22
N ARG A 216 -7.69 -0.19 16.23
CA ARG A 216 -6.85 0.96 16.55
C ARG A 216 -5.81 1.25 15.47
N GLU A 217 -5.15 0.23 14.95
CA GLU A 217 -4.08 0.38 13.96
C GLU A 217 -4.62 0.93 12.64
N ALA A 218 -5.80 0.44 12.24
CA ALA A 218 -6.59 1.00 11.16
C ALA A 218 -6.80 2.51 11.36
N ARG A 219 -7.29 2.95 12.52
CA ARG A 219 -7.50 4.38 12.83
C ARG A 219 -6.22 5.22 12.83
N GLU A 220 -5.11 4.64 13.26
CA GLU A 220 -3.81 5.30 13.22
C GLU A 220 -3.31 5.45 11.78
N ALA A 221 -3.54 4.44 10.93
CA ALA A 221 -3.06 4.39 9.55
C ALA A 221 -3.58 5.55 8.69
N TRP A 222 -4.84 5.98 8.82
CA TRP A 222 -5.39 7.13 8.08
C TRP A 222 -5.24 8.50 8.78
N GLY A 223 -4.47 8.54 9.87
CA GLY A 223 -4.06 9.79 10.52
C GLY A 223 -4.91 10.26 11.70
N ARG A 224 -5.81 9.42 12.24
CA ARG A 224 -6.52 9.67 13.53
C ARG A 224 -5.78 9.07 14.74
N GLY A 225 -4.46 8.98 14.68
CA GLY A 225 -3.66 8.59 15.85
C GLY A 225 -3.61 9.70 16.90
N LYS A 226 -3.69 9.32 18.19
CA LYS A 226 -3.59 10.24 19.34
C LYS A 226 -2.50 11.31 19.13
N PRO A 227 -2.75 12.58 19.51
CA PRO A 227 -1.71 13.59 19.53
C PRO A 227 -0.59 13.13 20.46
N ASP A 228 0.63 13.09 19.95
CA ASP A 228 1.82 12.87 20.78
C ASP A 228 1.94 14.11 21.68
N ARG A 229 1.54 13.98 22.95
CA ARG A 229 1.56 15.07 23.94
C ARG A 229 2.98 15.62 24.21
N GLU A 230 4.02 14.97 23.71
CA GLU A 230 5.42 15.31 23.98
C GLU A 230 6.07 16.25 22.95
N GLN A 231 5.45 16.47 21.79
CA GLN A 231 6.01 17.37 20.78
C GLN A 231 4.94 18.37 20.37
N GLY A 232 5.05 19.61 20.87
CA GLY A 232 4.17 20.76 20.61
C GLY A 232 4.14 21.23 19.16
N ARG A 233 3.92 20.32 18.21
CA ARG A 233 3.69 20.56 16.79
C ARG A 233 2.25 20.13 16.46
N GLU A 234 1.28 20.85 17.01
CA GLU A 234 -0.17 20.69 16.73
C GLU A 234 -0.60 21.17 15.34
N ARG A 235 0.32 21.35 14.39
CA ARG A 235 0.00 21.88 13.06
C ARG A 235 0.23 20.79 12.01
N ASN A 236 -0.88 20.31 11.41
CA ASN A 236 -0.95 19.56 10.15
C ASN A 236 -0.83 18.02 10.16
N ARG A 237 -1.43 17.30 11.11
CA ARG A 237 -1.84 15.89 10.85
C ARG A 237 -3.28 15.83 10.32
N ARG A 238 -3.57 16.52 9.21
CA ARG A 238 -4.87 16.45 8.52
C ARG A 238 -4.95 15.17 7.67
N GLY A 239 -4.82 13.99 8.29
CA GLY A 239 -5.00 12.68 7.63
C GLY A 239 -4.52 12.61 6.17
N TYR A 240 -5.36 12.01 5.32
CA TYR A 240 -5.13 11.80 3.88
C TYR A 240 -6.36 12.26 3.09
N PRO A 241 -6.63 13.57 3.01
CA PRO A 241 -7.94 14.10 2.62
C PRO A 241 -8.43 13.56 1.28
N SER A 242 -7.56 13.43 0.27
CA SER A 242 -7.94 12.95 -1.06
C SER A 242 -8.28 11.47 -1.04
N ALA A 243 -7.52 10.65 -0.29
CA ALA A 243 -7.85 9.24 -0.09
C ALA A 243 -9.16 9.07 0.68
N LEU A 244 -9.41 9.90 1.69
CA LEU A 244 -10.59 9.85 2.55
C LEU A 244 -11.88 10.27 1.84
N SER A 245 -11.77 11.12 0.83
CA SER A 245 -12.91 11.57 0.02
C SER A 245 -13.17 10.72 -1.22
N LEU A 246 -12.36 9.68 -1.47
CA LEU A 246 -12.50 8.87 -2.68
C LEU A 246 -13.89 8.26 -2.78
N PHE A 247 -14.39 7.63 -1.70
CA PHE A 247 -15.75 7.11 -1.60
C PHE A 247 -16.58 8.02 -0.68
N GLN A 248 -17.62 8.62 -1.24
CA GLN A 248 -18.53 9.46 -0.46
C GLN A 248 -19.43 8.60 0.42
N ARG A 249 -19.62 9.04 1.67
CA ARG A 249 -20.52 8.35 2.60
C ARG A 249 -21.97 8.57 2.19
N ASN A 250 -22.66 7.47 1.97
CA ASN A 250 -24.04 7.49 1.50
C ASN A 250 -24.76 6.22 1.96
N ASP A 251 -25.66 6.38 2.93
CA ASP A 251 -26.46 5.28 3.48
C ASP A 251 -27.31 4.58 2.40
N VAL A 252 -27.70 5.29 1.34
CA VAL A 252 -28.47 4.71 0.23
C VAL A 252 -27.63 3.74 -0.60
N ASP A 253 -26.37 4.10 -0.88
CA ASP A 253 -25.44 3.23 -1.61
C ASP A 253 -24.97 2.08 -0.72
N ALA A 254 -24.74 2.34 0.58
CA ALA A 254 -24.46 1.28 1.55
C ALA A 254 -25.60 0.26 1.62
N TYR A 255 -26.86 0.71 1.65
CA TYR A 255 -28.02 -0.17 1.59
C TYR A 255 -28.04 -0.93 0.26
N LEU A 256 -27.90 -0.25 -0.88
CA LEU A 256 -27.88 -0.88 -2.22
C LEU A 256 -26.91 -2.05 -2.28
N TYR A 257 -25.66 -1.87 -1.85
CA TYR A 257 -24.68 -2.94 -1.92
C TYR A 257 -24.95 -4.06 -0.91
N ASN A 258 -25.45 -3.77 0.29
CA ASN A 258 -25.92 -4.81 1.21
C ASN A 258 -27.07 -5.62 0.59
N TYR A 259 -28.01 -4.96 -0.08
CA TYR A 259 -29.13 -5.61 -0.75
C TYR A 259 -28.67 -6.49 -1.92
N LEU A 260 -27.74 -6.00 -2.76
CA LEU A 260 -27.11 -6.81 -3.82
C LEU A 260 -26.37 -8.02 -3.24
N ALA A 261 -25.66 -7.85 -2.11
CA ALA A 261 -25.02 -8.96 -1.41
C ALA A 261 -26.06 -10.02 -0.96
N VAL A 262 -27.21 -9.60 -0.41
CA VAL A 262 -28.29 -10.54 -0.03
C VAL A 262 -28.84 -11.31 -1.24
N GLN A 263 -28.93 -10.68 -2.41
CA GLN A 263 -29.42 -11.32 -3.63
C GLN A 263 -28.52 -12.46 -4.13
N THR A 264 -27.25 -12.48 -3.74
CA THR A 264 -26.34 -13.61 -4.04
C THR A 264 -26.68 -14.88 -3.26
N GLY A 265 -27.53 -14.79 -2.23
CA GLY A 265 -27.90 -15.91 -1.36
C GLY A 265 -27.02 -16.07 -0.11
N ASP A 266 -26.08 -15.16 0.13
CA ASP A 266 -25.23 -15.18 1.33
C ASP A 266 -26.02 -14.83 2.61
N VAL A 267 -25.98 -15.73 3.60
CA VAL A 267 -26.67 -15.53 4.88
C VAL A 267 -26.01 -14.42 5.70
N GLY A 268 -24.69 -14.26 5.60
CA GLY A 268 -23.95 -13.21 6.30
C GLY A 268 -24.37 -11.81 5.85
N ALA A 269 -24.59 -11.63 4.55
CA ALA A 269 -25.11 -10.40 3.97
C ALA A 269 -26.49 -10.03 4.52
N TYR A 270 -27.37 -11.02 4.73
CA TYR A 270 -28.69 -10.76 5.31
C TYR A 270 -28.61 -10.23 6.74
N VAL A 271 -27.73 -10.82 7.56
CA VAL A 271 -27.50 -10.34 8.94
C VAL A 271 -26.97 -8.91 8.93
N LEU A 272 -25.95 -8.63 8.11
CA LEU A 272 -25.38 -7.29 7.99
C LEU A 272 -26.40 -6.25 7.51
N MET A 273 -27.25 -6.60 6.56
CA MET A 273 -28.34 -5.73 6.12
C MET A 273 -29.32 -5.42 7.26
N ARG A 274 -29.70 -6.42 8.06
CA ARG A 274 -30.59 -6.22 9.21
C ARG A 274 -29.95 -5.38 10.30
N ASP A 275 -28.66 -5.55 10.56
CA ASP A 275 -27.93 -4.73 11.52
C ASP A 275 -27.78 -3.28 11.02
N PHE A 276 -27.57 -3.10 9.72
CA PHE A 276 -27.58 -1.78 9.07
C PHE A 276 -28.94 -1.07 9.20
N GLU A 277 -30.05 -1.78 9.00
CA GLU A 277 -31.41 -1.21 9.19
C GLU A 277 -31.68 -0.85 10.66
N ARG A 278 -31.16 -1.65 11.60
CA ARG A 278 -31.34 -1.43 13.04
C ARG A 278 -30.52 -0.26 13.57
N SER A 279 -29.41 0.10 12.91
CA SER A 279 -28.52 1.16 13.40
C SER A 279 -29.14 2.56 13.34
N SER A 280 -30.16 2.77 12.48
CA SER A 280 -30.89 4.03 12.42
C SER A 280 -32.32 3.85 11.90
N PRO A 281 -33.35 4.46 12.52
CA PRO A 281 -34.73 4.42 12.04
C PRO A 281 -34.93 4.95 10.60
N ALA A 282 -34.05 5.84 10.14
CA ALA A 282 -34.10 6.38 8.78
C ALA A 282 -33.65 5.35 7.72
N ARG A 283 -32.70 4.48 8.06
CA ARG A 283 -32.13 3.49 7.13
C ARG A 283 -33.16 2.47 6.67
N ALA A 284 -34.06 2.04 7.57
CA ALA A 284 -35.16 1.14 7.24
C ALA A 284 -36.13 1.72 6.19
N GLN A 285 -36.22 3.05 6.05
CA GLN A 285 -37.14 3.70 5.10
C GLN A 285 -36.64 3.63 3.65
N TYR A 286 -35.34 3.38 3.43
CA TYR A 286 -34.75 3.33 2.09
C TYR A 286 -35.08 2.05 1.33
N GLN A 287 -35.59 1.01 2.00
CA GLN A 287 -35.84 -0.31 1.41
C GLN A 287 -36.53 -0.23 0.03
N ARG A 288 -37.71 0.41 -0.03
CA ARG A 288 -38.51 0.45 -1.28
C ARG A 288 -37.77 1.16 -2.42
N PHE A 289 -37.01 2.21 -2.10
CA PHE A 289 -36.24 2.94 -3.11
C PHE A 289 -35.05 2.11 -3.59
N VAL A 290 -34.35 1.45 -2.67
CA VAL A 290 -33.17 0.64 -2.97
C VAL A 290 -33.54 -0.59 -3.80
N GLU A 291 -34.66 -1.25 -3.50
CA GLU A 291 -35.13 -2.38 -4.32
C GLU A 291 -35.33 -1.99 -5.80
N VAL A 292 -35.83 -0.77 -6.06
CA VAL A 292 -35.97 -0.25 -7.42
C VAL A 292 -34.61 0.06 -8.03
N LYS A 293 -33.72 0.71 -7.28
CA LYS A 293 -32.35 1.03 -7.72
C LYS A 293 -31.55 -0.23 -8.05
N ALA A 294 -31.67 -1.28 -7.22
CA ALA A 294 -30.99 -2.55 -7.40
C ALA A 294 -31.40 -3.27 -8.69
N ARG A 295 -32.68 -3.21 -9.07
CA ARG A 295 -33.16 -3.81 -10.34
C ARG A 295 -32.57 -3.16 -11.59
N GLN A 296 -32.10 -1.91 -11.47
CA GLN A 296 -31.52 -1.14 -12.56
C GLN A 296 -30.01 -1.03 -12.45
N TRP A 297 -29.43 -1.55 -11.37
CA TRP A 297 -28.01 -1.43 -11.13
C TRP A 297 -27.24 -2.34 -12.08
N THR A 298 -26.22 -1.77 -12.71
CA THR A 298 -25.25 -2.48 -13.53
C THR A 298 -23.85 -2.04 -13.09
N PRO A 299 -22.85 -2.94 -13.14
CA PRO A 299 -21.47 -2.55 -12.84
C PRO A 299 -21.00 -1.44 -13.81
N PRO A 300 -20.05 -0.59 -13.40
CA PRO A 300 -19.57 0.52 -14.24
C PRO A 300 -18.97 0.09 -15.58
N PHE A 301 -18.47 -1.14 -15.65
CA PHE A 301 -17.89 -1.72 -16.86
C PHE A 301 -18.48 -3.10 -17.14
N GLU A 302 -18.56 -3.44 -18.42
CA GLU A 302 -18.82 -4.82 -18.88
C GLU A 302 -17.55 -5.67 -18.78
N PHE A 303 -16.39 -5.06 -19.07
CA PHE A 303 -15.06 -5.65 -18.98
C PHE A 303 -14.08 -4.65 -18.34
N TYR A 304 -13.14 -5.12 -17.50
CA TYR A 304 -12.05 -4.29 -16.94
C TYR A 304 -11.30 -3.55 -18.07
N PRO A 305 -10.83 -2.30 -17.86
CA PRO A 305 -10.94 -1.15 -18.77
C PRO A 305 -10.75 -1.37 -20.27
N ASN A 306 -11.57 -0.62 -21.04
CA ASN A 306 -11.62 -0.58 -22.51
C ASN A 306 -10.53 0.28 -23.19
N THR A 307 -9.64 0.92 -22.42
CA THR A 307 -8.56 1.76 -22.95
C THR A 307 -7.25 0.98 -23.00
N ALA A 308 -6.65 0.85 -24.19
CA ALA A 308 -5.38 0.17 -24.35
C ALA A 308 -4.28 0.87 -23.52
N PRO A 309 -3.60 0.16 -22.60
CA PRO A 309 -2.50 0.73 -21.84
C PRO A 309 -1.32 1.05 -22.75
N GLN A 310 -0.57 2.09 -22.41
CA GLN A 310 0.66 2.46 -23.12
C GLN A 310 1.74 1.37 -23.07
N SER A 311 1.65 0.47 -22.08
CA SER A 311 2.60 -0.62 -21.85
C SER A 311 2.57 -1.74 -22.88
N GLY A 312 1.53 -1.80 -23.72
CA GLY A 312 1.31 -2.91 -24.64
C GLY A 312 0.84 -4.21 -23.98
N VAL A 313 0.75 -4.29 -22.63
CA VAL A 313 0.14 -5.41 -21.90
C VAL A 313 -1.30 -5.05 -21.58
N PRO A 314 -2.30 -5.57 -22.33
CA PRO A 314 -3.70 -5.19 -22.16
C PRO A 314 -4.16 -5.36 -20.71
N PHE A 315 -5.00 -4.45 -20.24
CA PHE A 315 -5.78 -4.74 -19.05
C PHE A 315 -6.74 -5.87 -19.38
N SER A 316 -6.77 -6.87 -18.53
CA SER A 316 -7.66 -8.01 -18.65
C SER A 316 -8.34 -8.19 -17.32
N ASP A 317 -9.62 -8.54 -17.38
CA ASP A 317 -10.33 -9.09 -16.26
C ASP A 317 -9.72 -10.46 -15.92
N GLU A 318 -8.96 -10.49 -14.81
CA GLU A 318 -8.36 -11.71 -14.26
C GLU A 318 -9.15 -12.20 -13.02
N SER A 319 -10.36 -11.68 -12.79
CA SER A 319 -11.26 -12.10 -11.68
C SER A 319 -11.76 -13.53 -11.85
N ARG A 320 -11.98 -13.95 -13.09
CA ARG A 320 -12.37 -15.33 -13.37
C ARG A 320 -11.14 -16.21 -13.33
N PRO A 321 -11.11 -17.28 -12.50
CA PRO A 321 -10.27 -18.41 -12.84
C PRO A 321 -10.73 -18.82 -14.24
N ARG A 322 -9.88 -18.65 -15.26
CA ARG A 322 -10.00 -19.46 -16.47
C ARG A 322 -9.94 -20.88 -15.92
N GLY A 323 -11.11 -21.53 -15.81
CA GLY A 323 -11.41 -22.47 -14.71
C GLY A 323 -10.46 -23.64 -14.54
N ASP A 324 -10.76 -24.53 -13.59
CA ASP A 324 -9.97 -25.72 -13.24
C ASP A 324 -9.39 -26.47 -14.45
N ALA A 325 -10.07 -26.47 -15.60
CA ALA A 325 -9.57 -27.02 -16.86
C ALA A 325 -8.28 -26.38 -17.41
N TYR A 326 -8.07 -25.07 -17.26
CA TYR A 326 -6.86 -24.37 -17.69
C TYR A 326 -5.72 -24.54 -16.68
N GLU A 327 -6.01 -24.50 -15.38
CA GLU A 327 -5.01 -24.82 -14.34
C GLU A 327 -4.57 -26.29 -14.43
N TYR A 328 -5.50 -27.20 -14.70
CA TYR A 328 -5.24 -28.60 -14.98
C TYR A 328 -4.48 -28.80 -16.31
N ALA A 329 -4.77 -28.00 -17.34
CA ALA A 329 -4.02 -28.02 -18.60
C ALA A 329 -2.59 -27.47 -18.43
N LEU A 330 -2.39 -26.42 -17.64
CA LEU A 330 -1.07 -25.91 -17.27
C LEU A 330 -0.29 -26.91 -16.42
N GLY A 331 -0.95 -27.58 -15.47
CA GLY A 331 -0.36 -28.67 -14.69
C GLY A 331 0.09 -29.85 -15.54
N ARG A 332 -0.57 -30.11 -16.68
CA ARG A 332 -0.14 -31.11 -17.66
C ARG A 332 0.99 -30.67 -18.59
N MET A 333 1.23 -29.36 -18.75
CA MET A 333 2.37 -28.86 -19.53
C MET A 333 3.65 -28.71 -18.69
N ALA A 334 3.52 -28.69 -17.35
CA ALA A 334 4.63 -28.59 -16.40
C ALA A 334 5.08 -29.94 -15.82
N GLY A 335 4.53 -31.06 -16.31
CA GLY A 335 4.81 -32.43 -15.86
C GLY A 335 5.54 -33.26 -16.91
#